data_AF-A0A182S0D2-F1
#
_entry.id   AF-A0A182S0D2-F1
#
_cell.length_a   1.000
_cell.length_b   1.000
_cell.length_c   1.000
_cell.angle_alpha   90.00
_cell.angle_beta   90.00
_cell.angle_gamma   90.00
#
_symmetry.space_group_name_H-M   'P 1'
#
loop_
_entity.id
_entity.type
_entity.pdbx_description
1 polymer ?
#
loop_
_entity_poly.entity_id
_entity_poly.type
_entity_poly.pdbx_seq_one_letter_code
_entity_poly.pdbx_strand_id
1 'polypeptide(L)'
;TFLKTALKVGLEIVNVAGGQLWYQGVEKSLQYYYGQKIPSVNNFDININMDGLPLHKSGKNELWPILMQVHNGKTIPIMVIGIYCGLSKPENVEGYLRPFVDEM
;
A
#
# COMPACT_ATOMS: atom_id res chain seq x y z
N THR A 1 7.98 7.88 29.12
CA THR A 1 6.70 8.38 28.60
C THR A 1 6.21 7.43 27.52
N PHE A 2 5.15 6.66 27.78
CA PHE A 2 4.54 5.80 26.76
C PHE A 2 3.95 6.67 25.65
N LEU A 3 4.44 6.49 24.41
CA LEU A 3 3.89 7.19 23.25
C LEU A 3 2.49 6.64 23.00
N LYS A 4 1.49 7.49 23.25
CA LYS A 4 0.08 7.21 22.96
C LYS A 4 -0.09 7.28 21.44
N THR A 5 -0.02 6.14 20.75
CA THR A 5 -0.29 6.08 19.32
C THR A 5 -1.71 6.57 19.07
N ALA A 6 -1.88 7.57 18.20
CA ALA A 6 -3.19 8.09 17.85
C ALA A 6 -4.04 6.96 17.24
N LEU A 7 -5.18 6.65 17.86
CA LEU A 7 -6.09 5.57 17.44
C LEU A 7 -6.85 5.86 16.13
N LYS A 8 -6.66 7.04 15.53
CA LYS A 8 -7.28 7.46 14.27
C LYS A 8 -6.19 7.86 13.27
N VAL A 9 -5.45 6.87 12.78
CA VAL A 9 -4.74 7.02 11.50
C VAL A 9 -5.82 6.82 10.43
N GLY A 10 -6.10 7.87 9.64
CA GLY A 10 -7.28 8.01 8.79
C GLY A 10 -7.35 7.11 7.55
N LEU A 11 -7.08 5.81 7.71
CA LEU A 11 -7.25 4.79 6.68
C LEU A 11 -7.85 3.56 7.36
N GLU A 12 -9.15 3.36 7.14
CA GLU A 12 -9.88 2.26 7.74
C GLU A 12 -9.39 0.93 7.14
N ILE A 13 -9.10 -0.04 8.01
CA ILE A 13 -8.87 -1.42 7.58
C ILE A 13 -10.23 -1.99 7.20
N VAL A 14 -10.39 -2.35 5.93
CA VAL A 14 -11.63 -2.92 5.41
C VAL A 14 -11.53 -4.44 5.32
N ASN A 15 -12.64 -5.12 5.58
CA ASN A 15 -12.71 -6.57 5.38
C ASN A 15 -12.94 -6.85 3.88
N VAL A 16 -12.13 -7.75 3.33
CA VAL A 16 -12.24 -8.25 1.95
C VAL A 16 -12.27 -9.77 1.97
N ALA A 17 -12.66 -10.41 0.87
CA ALA A 17 -12.70 -11.88 0.81
C ALA A 17 -11.32 -12.48 1.14
N GLY A 18 -11.27 -13.35 2.14
CA GLY A 18 -10.06 -14.01 2.62
C GLY A 18 -9.23 -13.25 3.67
N GLY A 19 -9.52 -11.98 3.96
CA GLY A 19 -8.69 -11.20 4.88
C GLY A 19 -9.07 -9.73 5.08
N GLN A 20 -8.06 -8.93 5.40
CA GLN A 20 -8.20 -7.51 5.71
C GLN A 20 -7.30 -6.69 4.80
N LEU A 21 -7.80 -5.57 4.31
CA LEU A 21 -7.10 -4.65 3.44
C LEU A 21 -6.96 -3.29 4.12
N TRP A 22 -5.74 -2.79 4.18
CA TRP A 22 -5.45 -1.39 4.41
C TRP A 22 -5.00 -0.78 3.09
N TYR A 23 -5.54 0.39 2.74
CA TYR A 23 -5.21 1.05 1.47
C TYR A 23 -4.91 2.52 1.72
N GLN A 24 -3.70 2.96 1.36
CA GLN A 24 -3.26 4.36 1.47
C GLN A 24 -3.49 5.16 0.20
N GLY A 25 -3.36 4.54 -0.97
CA GLY A 25 -3.51 5.22 -2.25
C GLY A 25 -2.21 5.81 -2.79
N VAL A 26 -2.18 6.01 -4.11
CA VAL A 26 -1.03 6.55 -4.85
C VAL A 26 -0.87 8.03 -4.53
N GLU A 27 -1.95 8.80 -4.61
CA GLU A 27 -1.93 10.25 -4.41
C GLU A 27 -1.39 10.61 -3.03
N LYS A 28 -1.97 10.04 -1.96
CA LYS A 28 -1.52 10.28 -0.58
C LYS A 28 -0.07 9.87 -0.36
N SER A 29 0.37 8.79 -0.99
CA SER A 29 1.76 8.33 -0.87
C SER A 29 2.75 9.30 -1.52
N LEU A 30 2.42 9.81 -2.71
CA LEU A 30 3.22 10.84 -3.38
C LEU A 30 3.19 12.17 -2.59
N GLN A 31 2.02 12.60 -2.12
CA GLN A 31 1.88 13.79 -1.30
C GLN A 31 2.71 13.69 0.00
N TYR A 32 2.71 12.53 0.66
CA TYR A 32 3.53 12.31 1.84
C TYR A 32 5.03 12.35 1.53
N TYR A 33 5.45 11.75 0.42
CA TYR A 33 6.86 11.72 0.01
C TYR A 33 7.39 13.12 -0.37
N TYR A 34 6.63 13.86 -1.19
CA TYR A 34 7.04 15.19 -1.66
C TYR A 34 6.81 16.28 -0.61
N GLY A 35 5.81 16.10 0.26
CA GLY A 35 5.39 17.12 1.22
C GLY A 35 5.03 18.42 0.51
N GLN A 36 5.73 19.50 0.85
CA GLN A 36 5.55 20.83 0.24
C GLN A 36 6.41 21.04 -1.02
N LYS A 37 7.24 20.05 -1.42
CA LYS A 37 8.12 20.18 -2.59
C LYS A 37 7.33 19.91 -3.87
N ILE A 38 7.47 20.79 -4.84
CA ILE A 38 6.89 20.59 -6.17
C ILE A 38 7.83 19.64 -6.94
N PRO A 39 7.33 18.49 -7.43
CA PRO A 39 8.09 17.63 -8.32
C PRO A 39 8.54 18.40 -9.56
N SER A 40 9.77 18.18 -10.02
CA SER A 40 10.31 18.83 -11.23
C SER A 40 9.81 18.21 -12.53
N VAL A 41 8.75 17.41 -12.46
CA VAL A 41 8.26 16.48 -13.48
C VAL A 41 6.74 16.50 -13.44
N ASN A 42 6.11 16.48 -14.61
CA ASN A 42 4.66 16.53 -14.73
C ASN A 42 4.02 15.14 -14.79
N ASN A 43 4.79 14.13 -15.20
CA ASN A 43 4.35 12.74 -15.34
C ASN A 43 5.22 11.85 -14.48
N PHE A 44 4.63 10.83 -13.86
CA PHE A 44 5.34 9.82 -13.08
C PHE A 44 5.30 8.47 -13.78
N ASP A 45 6.47 7.90 -14.05
CA ASP A 45 6.57 6.51 -14.46
C ASP A 45 6.58 5.63 -13.20
N ILE A 46 5.56 4.77 -13.08
CA ILE A 46 5.30 3.98 -11.88
C ILE A 46 5.32 2.49 -12.21
N ASN A 47 6.06 1.72 -11.42
CA ASN A 47 6.00 0.27 -11.40
C ASN A 47 5.27 -0.20 -10.15
N ILE A 48 4.33 -1.13 -10.33
CA ILE A 48 3.55 -1.73 -9.24
C ILE A 48 3.95 -3.20 -9.07
N ASN A 49 4.20 -3.61 -7.82
CA ASN A 49 4.48 -5.00 -7.46
C ASN A 49 3.52 -5.46 -6.34
N MET A 50 3.07 -6.71 -6.42
CA MET A 50 2.07 -7.29 -5.52
C MET A 50 2.44 -8.72 -5.11
N ASP A 51 3.70 -8.94 -4.75
CA ASP A 51 4.19 -10.25 -4.36
C ASP A 51 3.87 -10.58 -2.90
N GLY A 52 3.39 -11.81 -2.68
CA GLY A 52 3.08 -12.34 -1.35
C GLY A 52 4.33 -12.64 -0.53
N LEU A 53 4.31 -12.23 0.73
CA LEU A 53 5.36 -12.48 1.71
C LEU A 53 4.78 -13.21 2.93
N PRO A 54 5.35 -14.34 3.36
CA PRO A 54 4.93 -15.00 4.59
C PRO A 54 5.23 -14.11 5.79
N LEU A 55 4.22 -13.83 6.63
CA LEU A 55 4.35 -12.92 7.77
C LEU A 55 5.26 -13.50 8.87
N HIS A 56 5.20 -14.81 9.09
CA HIS A 56 5.97 -15.51 10.11
C HIS A 56 6.16 -16.98 9.74
N LYS A 57 7.24 -17.59 10.25
CA LYS A 57 7.58 -19.00 9.94
C LYS A 57 6.60 -20.02 10.53
N SER A 58 5.81 -19.64 11.52
CA SER A 58 5.02 -20.56 12.35
C SER A 58 3.51 -20.45 12.17
N GLY A 59 3.01 -19.60 11.28
CA GLY A 59 1.57 -19.52 11.02
C GLY A 59 1.26 -19.09 9.61
N LYS A 60 -0.02 -19.19 9.29
CA LYS A 60 -0.53 -19.22 7.92
C LYS A 60 -0.78 -17.83 7.33
N ASN A 61 -0.62 -16.76 8.13
CA ASN A 61 -0.89 -15.43 7.61
C ASN A 61 0.17 -15.01 6.59
N GLU A 62 -0.30 -14.54 5.46
CA GLU A 62 0.48 -13.96 4.37
C GLU A 62 0.14 -12.47 4.24
N LEU A 63 1.16 -11.67 3.96
CA LEU A 63 0.99 -10.29 3.54
C LEU A 63 1.12 -10.17 2.03
N TRP A 64 0.23 -9.40 1.44
CA TRP A 64 0.24 -9.07 0.02
C TRP A 64 0.27 -7.54 -0.11
N PRO A 65 1.45 -6.92 0.02
CA PRO A 65 1.59 -5.48 -0.12
C PRO A 65 1.42 -5.08 -1.59
N ILE A 66 0.76 -3.94 -1.82
CA ILE A 66 0.79 -3.22 -3.09
C ILE A 66 1.93 -2.22 -2.98
N LEU A 67 3.02 -2.50 -3.69
CA LEU A 67 4.25 -1.72 -3.69
C LEU A 67 4.31 -0.84 -4.93
N MET A 68 4.78 0.39 -4.75
CA MET A 68 4.92 1.39 -5.79
C MET A 68 6.36 1.86 -5.89
N GLN A 69 6.95 1.79 -7.08
CA GLN A 69 8.26 2.34 -7.40
C GLN A 69 8.10 3.45 -8.45
N VAL A 70 8.66 4.63 -8.17
CA VAL A 70 8.59 5.79 -9.07
C VAL A 70 9.96 5.99 -9.75
N HIS A 71 9.98 6.07 -11.08
CA HIS A 71 11.21 6.04 -11.90
C HIS A 71 11.75 7.41 -12.34
N ASN A 72 11.29 8.51 -11.74
CA ASN A 72 11.57 9.88 -12.20
C ASN A 72 12.98 10.42 -11.85
N GLY A 73 14.02 9.81 -12.42
CA GLY A 73 15.40 10.30 -12.50
C GLY A 73 16.19 10.30 -11.18
N LYS A 74 15.54 10.45 -10.03
CA LYS A 74 16.11 10.22 -8.70
C LYS A 74 15.59 8.92 -8.14
N THR A 75 16.43 8.20 -7.41
CA THR A 75 16.02 7.00 -6.67
C THR A 75 15.03 7.37 -5.57
N ILE A 76 13.75 7.24 -5.88
CA ILE A 76 12.65 7.37 -4.92
C ILE A 76 12.51 6.01 -4.21
N PRO A 77 12.35 5.99 -2.87
CA PRO A 77 12.12 4.75 -2.14
C PRO A 77 10.84 4.06 -2.60
N ILE A 78 10.81 2.72 -2.51
CA ILE A 78 9.59 1.95 -2.73
C ILE A 78 8.58 2.35 -1.65
N MET A 79 7.37 2.67 -2.07
CA MET A 79 6.26 3.05 -1.20
C MET A 79 5.25 1.92 -1.11
N VAL A 80 4.69 1.71 0.08
CA VAL A 80 3.57 0.79 0.26
C VAL A 80 2.28 1.59 0.12
N ILE A 81 1.48 1.30 -0.89
CA ILE A 81 0.22 2.00 -1.16
C ILE A 81 -1.00 1.20 -0.69
N GLY A 82 -0.81 -0.08 -0.37
CA GLY A 82 -1.82 -0.93 0.24
C GLY A 82 -1.21 -2.21 0.82
N ILE A 83 -1.90 -2.84 1.76
CA ILE A 83 -1.49 -4.10 2.38
C ILE A 83 -2.73 -4.95 2.60
N TYR A 84 -2.76 -6.12 1.97
CA TYR A 84 -3.68 -7.19 2.35
C TYR A 84 -3.00 -8.14 3.34
N CYS A 85 -3.76 -8.60 4.32
CA CYS A 85 -3.36 -9.64 5.27
C CYS A 85 -4.46 -10.69 5.38
N GLY A 86 -4.12 -11.96 5.15
CA GLY A 86 -5.07 -13.08 5.21
C GLY A 86 -4.34 -14.40 5.42
N LEU A 87 -5.09 -15.51 5.51
CA LEU A 87 -4.53 -16.86 5.67
C LEU A 87 -3.91 -17.44 4.38
N SER A 88 -4.11 -16.74 3.27
CA SER A 88 -3.61 -17.04 1.94
C SER A 88 -3.71 -15.76 1.10
N LYS A 89 -3.19 -15.82 -0.13
CA LYS A 89 -3.47 -14.81 -1.17
C LYS A 89 -4.93 -14.37 -1.21
N PRO A 90 -5.21 -13.11 -1.60
CA PRO A 90 -6.58 -12.61 -1.75
C PRO A 90 -7.41 -13.59 -2.57
N GLU A 91 -8.55 -14.02 -2.01
CA GLU A 91 -9.45 -14.94 -2.70
C GLU A 91 -10.08 -14.27 -3.92
N ASN A 92 -10.29 -12.95 -3.83
CA ASN A 92 -10.86 -12.13 -4.87
C ASN A 92 -9.95 -10.93 -5.17
N VAL A 93 -9.46 -10.87 -6.41
CA VAL A 93 -8.62 -9.77 -6.90
C VAL A 93 -9.39 -8.46 -6.96
N GLU A 94 -10.70 -8.49 -7.23
CA GLU A 94 -11.56 -7.30 -7.27
C GLU A 94 -11.50 -6.60 -5.91
N GLY A 95 -11.78 -7.31 -4.81
CA GLY A 95 -11.75 -6.69 -3.48
C GLY A 95 -10.38 -6.14 -3.08
N TYR A 96 -9.30 -6.76 -3.57
CA TYR A 96 -7.93 -6.35 -3.29
C TYR A 96 -7.48 -5.14 -4.11
N LEU A 97 -7.80 -5.10 -5.41
CA LEU A 97 -7.29 -4.09 -6.35
C LEU A 97 -8.29 -2.99 -6.67
N ARG A 98 -9.57 -3.15 -6.34
CA ARG A 98 -10.60 -2.17 -6.66
C ARG A 98 -10.24 -0.75 -6.20
N PRO A 99 -9.76 -0.53 -4.96
CA PRO A 99 -9.35 0.80 -4.54
C PRO A 99 -8.23 1.39 -5.39
N PHE A 100 -7.30 0.56 -5.86
CA PHE A 100 -6.20 0.99 -6.73
C PHE A 100 -6.68 1.32 -8.14
N VAL A 101 -7.58 0.52 -8.71
CA VAL A 101 -8.12 0.75 -10.05
C VAL A 101 -9.00 2.00 -10.07
N ASP A 102 -9.80 2.24 -9.03
CA ASP A 102 -10.68 3.42 -8.96
C ASP A 102 -9.89 4.74 -8.77
N GLU A 103 -8.61 4.70 -8.37
CA GLU A 103 -7.73 5.88 -8.24
C GLU A 103 -6.98 6.26 -9.53
N MET A 104 -6.86 5.35 -10.50
CA MET A 104 -6.08 5.56 -11.75
C MET A 104 -6.94 6.17 -12.85
#